data_AF-A0A519JRZ7-F1
#
_entry.id   AF-A0A519JRZ7-F1
#
_cell.length_a   1.000
_cell.length_b   1.000
_cell.length_c   1.000
_cell.angle_alpha   90.00
_cell.angle_beta   90.00
_cell.angle_gamma   90.00
#
_symmetry.space_group_name_H-M   'P 1'
#
loop_
_entity.id
_entity.type
_entity.pdbx_description
1 polymer ?
#
loop_
_entity_poly.entity_id
_entity_poly.type
_entity_poly.pdbx_seq_one_letter_code
_entity_poly.pdbx_strand_id
1 'polypeptide(L)'
;MTHARLLKSAAMALVLAAGAPVAAFASPMLQSVSTDPVQRLPDGVIVVPSSGEARAVRLQVYGPRTIRVTASPDDSFEAPPSLMVTATPQTTGFEIEQRADVVLVKAAEVTAEVTLATGAVRFLDPSGQVILAERVNGREIAPVTIEDQNGSHRYNTVRQVFEPGADDAFYGLGQHQQGVANYRGHDVELAQHNIDVGIPFVASTGGYGLLWDNNSITRFGDPREYGMLDQRLILRDATGRFGGLTAS
;
A
#
# COMPACT_ATOMS: atom_id res chain seq x y z
N MET A 1 39.13 21.61 -69.12
CA MET A 1 37.95 21.05 -68.42
C MET A 1 38.02 19.53 -68.56
N THR A 2 37.56 18.82 -67.51
CA THR A 2 37.65 17.36 -67.25
C THR A 2 39.05 16.82 -67.02
N HIS A 3 39.44 16.78 -65.74
CA HIS A 3 40.55 15.99 -65.20
C HIS A 3 40.03 14.62 -64.74
N ALA A 4 40.68 13.55 -65.17
CA ALA A 4 40.57 12.21 -64.61
C ALA A 4 41.98 11.67 -64.34
N ARG A 5 42.29 11.39 -63.08
CA ARG A 5 43.46 10.61 -62.62
C ARG A 5 43.07 9.91 -61.30
N LEU A 6 43.03 8.58 -61.33
CA LEU A 6 43.96 7.63 -60.71
C LEU A 6 43.71 7.29 -59.22
N LEU A 7 43.30 6.04 -59.02
CA LEU A 7 43.84 5.01 -58.10
C LEU A 7 44.50 5.45 -56.79
N LYS A 8 44.03 4.88 -55.68
CA LYS A 8 44.83 3.98 -54.81
C LYS A 8 43.99 3.38 -53.67
N SER A 9 44.10 2.06 -53.53
CA SER A 9 43.65 1.27 -52.39
C SER A 9 44.44 1.61 -51.13
N ALA A 10 43.78 1.59 -49.97
CA ALA A 10 44.42 1.37 -48.68
C ALA A 10 43.41 0.68 -47.74
N ALA A 11 43.72 -0.56 -47.38
CA ALA A 11 43.06 -1.29 -46.33
C ALA A 11 43.39 -0.65 -44.98
N MET A 12 42.39 -0.49 -44.11
CA MET A 12 42.63 -0.17 -42.70
C MET A 12 41.80 -1.13 -41.85
N ALA A 13 42.50 -2.09 -41.25
CA ALA A 13 41.99 -2.91 -40.17
C ALA A 13 41.87 -2.02 -38.91
N LEU A 14 40.75 -2.13 -38.20
CA LEU A 14 40.63 -1.59 -36.84
C LEU A 14 39.85 -2.56 -35.95
N VAL A 15 40.64 -3.31 -35.18
CA VAL A 15 40.52 -3.65 -33.75
C VAL A 15 39.12 -4.00 -33.21
N LEU A 16 38.98 -5.26 -32.78
CA LEU A 16 37.95 -5.74 -31.87
C LEU A 16 37.93 -4.90 -30.58
N ALA A 17 36.84 -4.19 -30.32
CA ALA A 17 36.52 -3.73 -28.98
C ALA A 17 35.75 -4.84 -28.26
N ALA A 18 36.34 -5.37 -27.18
CA ALA A 18 35.67 -6.26 -26.26
C ALA A 18 34.45 -5.53 -25.64
N GLY A 19 33.25 -6.01 -25.98
CA GLY A 19 32.02 -5.54 -25.34
C GLY A 19 31.95 -6.05 -23.91
N ALA A 20 32.11 -5.15 -22.94
CA ALA A 20 31.70 -5.41 -21.56
C ALA A 20 30.18 -5.70 -21.53
N PRO A 21 29.70 -6.61 -20.68
CA PRO A 21 28.27 -6.85 -20.55
C PRO A 21 27.64 -5.60 -19.93
N VAL A 22 26.87 -4.86 -20.74
CA VAL A 22 25.96 -3.85 -20.24
C VAL A 22 24.90 -4.61 -19.44
N ALA A 23 24.99 -4.52 -18.11
CA ALA A 23 23.89 -4.94 -17.24
C ALA A 23 22.67 -4.11 -17.62
N ALA A 24 21.69 -4.75 -18.26
CA ALA A 24 20.40 -4.15 -18.52
C ALA A 24 19.71 -3.96 -17.16
N PHE A 25 19.83 -2.77 -16.58
CA PHE A 25 18.91 -2.34 -15.54
C PHE A 25 17.54 -2.27 -16.19
N ALA A 26 16.64 -3.17 -15.79
CA ALA A 26 15.25 -3.10 -16.17
C ALA A 26 14.70 -1.79 -15.59
N SER A 27 14.52 -0.78 -16.45
CA SER A 27 13.79 0.43 -16.08
C SER A 27 12.40 0.00 -15.60
N PRO A 28 11.92 0.48 -14.45
CA PRO A 28 10.54 0.24 -14.05
C PRO A 28 9.64 0.80 -15.15
N MET A 29 8.86 -0.07 -15.80
CA MET A 29 7.86 0.38 -16.77
C MET A 29 6.82 1.21 -16.02
N LEU A 30 6.67 2.46 -16.43
CA LEU A 30 5.56 3.33 -16.03
C LEU A 30 4.25 2.61 -16.37
N GLN A 31 3.48 2.24 -15.35
CA GLN A 31 2.14 1.68 -15.52
C GLN A 31 1.13 2.82 -15.47
N SER A 32 0.74 3.32 -16.65
CA SER A 32 -0.38 4.23 -16.81
C SER A 32 -1.68 3.45 -16.90
N VAL A 33 -2.71 3.89 -16.19
CA VAL A 33 -4.04 3.28 -16.22
C VAL A 33 -4.78 3.63 -17.52
N SER A 34 -5.23 2.62 -18.28
CA SER A 34 -6.16 2.77 -19.43
C SER A 34 -7.54 3.26 -18.98
N THR A 35 -8.36 3.80 -19.90
CA THR A 35 -9.76 4.14 -19.64
C THR A 35 -10.68 2.92 -19.47
N ASP A 36 -10.17 1.72 -19.76
CA ASP A 36 -10.93 0.49 -19.53
C ASP A 36 -11.13 0.24 -18.02
N PRO A 37 -12.37 -0.04 -17.58
CA PRO A 37 -12.70 -0.18 -16.16
C PRO A 37 -12.00 -1.38 -15.50
N VAL A 38 -11.53 -2.34 -16.31
CA VAL A 38 -10.79 -3.52 -15.86
C VAL A 38 -9.64 -3.77 -16.81
N GLN A 39 -8.41 -3.78 -16.29
CA GLN A 39 -7.19 -4.05 -17.04
C GLN A 39 -6.49 -5.27 -16.44
N ARG A 40 -6.40 -6.35 -17.21
CA ARG A 40 -5.67 -7.55 -16.79
C ARG A 40 -4.17 -7.31 -16.89
N LEU A 41 -3.46 -7.73 -15.86
CA LEU A 41 -2.01 -7.75 -15.79
C LEU A 41 -1.51 -9.20 -15.79
N PRO A 42 -0.23 -9.46 -16.12
CA PRO A 42 0.36 -10.79 -15.98
C PRO A 42 0.25 -11.35 -14.56
N ASP A 43 0.19 -10.47 -13.55
CA ASP A 43 0.26 -10.80 -12.13
C ASP A 43 -0.98 -10.38 -11.33
N GLY A 44 -2.06 -9.98 -12.00
CA GLY A 44 -3.29 -9.53 -11.35
C GLY A 44 -4.16 -8.64 -12.22
N VAL A 45 -4.76 -7.61 -11.61
CA VAL A 45 -5.71 -6.72 -12.29
C VAL A 45 -5.64 -5.30 -11.75
N ILE A 46 -5.91 -4.32 -12.61
CA ILE A 46 -6.25 -2.95 -12.24
C ILE A 46 -7.74 -2.74 -12.49
N VAL A 47 -8.44 -2.18 -11.51
CA VAL A 47 -9.82 -1.75 -11.62
C VAL A 47 -9.89 -0.23 -11.49
N VAL A 48 -10.59 0.41 -12.42
CA VAL A 48 -10.90 1.84 -12.40
C VAL A 48 -12.35 1.98 -11.92
N PRO A 49 -12.58 2.27 -10.63
CA PRO A 49 -13.93 2.34 -10.11
C PRO A 49 -14.66 3.60 -10.62
N SER A 50 -15.98 3.52 -10.72
CA SER A 50 -16.79 4.65 -11.17
C SER A 50 -16.95 5.76 -10.11
N SER A 51 -16.65 5.45 -8.86
CA SER A 51 -16.71 6.36 -7.71
C SER A 51 -15.74 5.95 -6.60
N GLY A 52 -15.63 6.76 -5.55
CA GLY A 52 -14.76 6.52 -4.40
C GLY A 52 -13.48 7.35 -4.43
N GLU A 53 -12.69 7.25 -3.36
CA GLU A 53 -11.46 8.04 -3.16
C GLU A 53 -10.31 7.61 -4.10
N ALA A 54 -10.27 6.35 -4.50
CA ALA A 54 -9.22 5.84 -5.38
C ALA A 54 -9.64 5.98 -6.85
N ARG A 55 -8.77 6.55 -7.68
CA ARG A 55 -8.92 6.56 -9.15
C ARG A 55 -8.67 5.19 -9.75
N ALA A 56 -7.77 4.41 -9.14
CA ALA A 56 -7.48 3.05 -9.57
C ALA A 56 -7.12 2.16 -8.37
N VAL A 57 -7.53 0.90 -8.45
CA VAL A 57 -7.21 -0.14 -7.46
C VAL A 57 -6.53 -1.30 -8.17
N ARG A 58 -5.29 -1.60 -7.79
CA ARG A 58 -4.51 -2.73 -8.30
C ARG A 58 -4.52 -3.87 -7.29
N LEU A 59 -4.85 -5.07 -7.77
CA LEU A 59 -4.70 -6.32 -7.05
C LEU A 59 -3.58 -7.11 -7.72
N GLN A 60 -2.56 -7.52 -6.97
CA GLN A 60 -1.47 -8.38 -7.46
C GLN A 60 -1.35 -9.64 -6.60
N VAL A 61 -1.15 -10.79 -7.22
CA VAL A 61 -1.02 -12.08 -6.53
C VAL A 61 0.44 -12.31 -6.16
N TYR A 62 0.73 -12.51 -4.88
CA TYR A 62 2.09 -12.78 -4.37
C TYR A 62 2.27 -14.23 -3.91
N GLY A 63 1.19 -15.02 -3.90
CA GLY A 63 1.21 -16.40 -3.45
C GLY A 63 -0.19 -17.01 -3.39
N PRO A 64 -0.30 -18.30 -3.01
CA PRO A 64 -1.59 -18.98 -2.90
C PRO A 64 -2.55 -18.34 -1.88
N ARG A 65 -2.01 -17.58 -0.91
CA ARG A 65 -2.77 -16.94 0.20
C ARG A 65 -2.53 -15.43 0.30
N THR A 66 -1.84 -14.83 -0.68
CA THR A 66 -1.30 -13.48 -0.53
C THR A 66 -1.67 -12.64 -1.74
N ILE A 67 -2.46 -11.59 -1.51
CA ILE A 67 -2.85 -10.61 -2.52
C ILE A 67 -2.44 -9.22 -2.01
N ARG A 68 -1.66 -8.49 -2.81
CA ARG A 68 -1.33 -7.09 -2.57
C ARG A 68 -2.45 -6.23 -3.12
N VAL A 69 -2.96 -5.31 -2.30
CA VAL A 69 -3.86 -4.24 -2.73
C VAL A 69 -3.08 -2.94 -2.79
N THR A 70 -3.27 -2.17 -3.84
CA THR A 70 -2.75 -0.80 -3.95
C THR A 70 -3.85 0.09 -4.50
N ALA A 71 -4.27 1.09 -3.74
CA ALA A 71 -5.23 2.09 -4.16
C ALA A 71 -4.50 3.40 -4.45
N SER A 72 -4.71 3.99 -5.62
CA SER A 72 -4.06 5.23 -6.04
C SER A 72 -5.08 6.36 -6.20
N PRO A 73 -4.77 7.59 -5.75
CA PRO A 73 -5.59 8.77 -6.05
C PRO A 73 -5.41 9.28 -7.49
N ASP A 74 -4.46 8.70 -8.23
CA ASP A 74 -4.08 9.12 -9.59
C ASP A 74 -4.09 7.92 -10.55
N ASP A 75 -3.84 8.18 -11.84
CA ASP A 75 -3.76 7.16 -12.90
C ASP A 75 -2.39 6.45 -12.96
N SER A 76 -1.66 6.45 -11.84
CA SER A 76 -0.31 5.88 -11.72
C SER A 76 -0.17 5.05 -10.44
N PHE A 77 0.63 4.00 -10.51
CA PHE A 77 1.05 3.18 -9.36
C PHE A 77 2.56 3.29 -9.10
N GLU A 78 3.18 4.38 -9.54
CA GLU A 78 4.59 4.65 -9.27
C GLU A 78 4.81 4.82 -7.77
N ALA A 79 5.65 3.96 -7.21
CA ALA A 79 6.05 3.99 -5.81
C ALA A 79 7.51 3.54 -5.71
N PRO A 80 8.28 4.04 -4.72
CA PRO A 80 9.61 3.51 -4.47
C PRO A 80 9.53 2.00 -4.15
N PRO A 81 10.60 1.23 -4.40
CA PRO A 81 10.67 -0.16 -3.98
C PRO A 81 10.37 -0.30 -2.48
N SER A 82 9.59 -1.33 -2.11
CA SER A 82 9.29 -1.61 -0.72
C SER A 82 10.58 -1.92 0.05
N LEU A 83 10.67 -1.43 1.29
CA LEU A 83 11.74 -1.80 2.22
C LEU A 83 11.40 -3.07 3.03
N MET A 84 10.15 -3.54 2.93
CA MET A 84 9.62 -4.67 3.70
C MET A 84 9.39 -5.92 2.83
N VAL A 85 8.85 -5.73 1.63
CA VAL A 85 8.46 -6.81 0.72
C VAL A 85 9.59 -7.10 -0.27
N THR A 86 10.23 -8.25 -0.11
CA THR A 86 11.27 -8.75 -1.04
C THR A 86 10.75 -9.77 -2.04
N ALA A 87 9.52 -10.27 -1.82
CA ALA A 87 8.85 -11.17 -2.76
C ALA A 87 8.47 -10.43 -4.05
N THR A 88 8.43 -11.16 -5.16
CA THR A 88 7.89 -10.67 -6.43
C THR A 88 6.53 -11.30 -6.69
N PRO A 89 5.62 -10.59 -7.36
CA PRO A 89 4.30 -11.13 -7.66
C PRO A 89 4.40 -12.34 -8.62
N GLN A 90 3.44 -13.25 -8.49
CA GLN A 90 3.33 -14.46 -9.31
C GLN A 90 2.50 -14.17 -10.56
N THR A 91 2.89 -14.77 -11.69
CA THR A 91 2.16 -14.64 -12.97
C THR A 91 1.33 -15.87 -13.33
N THR A 92 1.28 -16.86 -12.44
CA THR A 92 0.54 -18.13 -12.60
C THR A 92 -0.05 -18.55 -11.26
N GLY A 93 -0.96 -19.54 -11.26
CA GLY A 93 -1.56 -20.08 -10.03
C GLY A 93 -2.74 -19.28 -9.49
N PHE A 94 -3.33 -18.42 -10.32
CA PHE A 94 -4.55 -17.68 -10.01
C PHE A 94 -5.43 -17.52 -11.26
N GLU A 95 -6.70 -17.22 -11.04
CA GLU A 95 -7.67 -16.91 -12.08
C GLU A 95 -8.28 -15.52 -11.85
N ILE A 96 -8.63 -14.85 -12.94
CA ILE A 96 -9.38 -13.58 -12.88
C ILE A 96 -10.73 -13.79 -13.56
N GLU A 97 -11.80 -13.63 -12.79
CA GLU A 97 -13.19 -13.68 -13.25
C GLU A 97 -13.81 -12.30 -13.14
N GLN A 98 -14.40 -11.80 -14.23
CA GLN A 98 -15.15 -10.55 -14.21
C GLN A 98 -16.65 -10.87 -14.22
N ARG A 99 -17.39 -10.21 -13.32
CA ARG A 99 -18.86 -10.24 -13.24
C ARG A 99 -19.42 -8.86 -13.57
N ALA A 100 -20.73 -8.70 -13.42
CA ALA A 100 -21.43 -7.47 -13.76
C ALA A 100 -20.97 -6.26 -12.93
N ASP A 101 -20.70 -6.46 -11.64
CA ASP A 101 -20.45 -5.43 -10.64
C ASP A 101 -19.09 -5.57 -9.93
N VAL A 102 -18.41 -6.71 -10.11
CA VAL A 102 -17.17 -7.05 -9.41
C VAL A 102 -16.16 -7.76 -10.31
N VAL A 103 -14.89 -7.70 -9.91
CA VAL A 103 -13.80 -8.53 -10.43
C VAL A 103 -13.26 -9.40 -9.30
N LEU A 104 -13.13 -10.70 -9.55
CA LEU A 104 -12.58 -11.68 -8.62
C LEU A 104 -11.18 -12.08 -9.07
N VAL A 105 -10.20 -11.95 -8.18
CA VAL A 105 -8.85 -12.51 -8.30
C VAL A 105 -8.77 -13.71 -7.36
N LYS A 106 -8.80 -14.91 -7.95
CA LYS A 106 -8.85 -16.18 -7.22
C LYS A 106 -7.48 -16.83 -7.19
N ALA A 107 -6.78 -16.72 -6.06
CA ALA A 107 -5.61 -17.55 -5.77
C ALA A 107 -6.06 -18.89 -5.18
N ALA A 108 -5.12 -19.79 -4.88
CA ALA A 108 -5.43 -21.15 -4.44
C ALA A 108 -6.21 -21.22 -3.12
N GLU A 109 -5.94 -20.32 -2.17
CA GLU A 109 -6.53 -20.35 -0.82
C GLU A 109 -7.23 -19.03 -0.43
N VAL A 110 -7.25 -18.04 -1.33
CA VAL A 110 -7.93 -16.76 -1.09
C VAL A 110 -8.48 -16.19 -2.39
N THR A 111 -9.67 -15.60 -2.31
CA THR A 111 -10.23 -14.79 -3.39
C THR A 111 -10.33 -13.35 -2.95
N ALA A 112 -9.74 -12.42 -3.70
CA ALA A 112 -10.03 -10.99 -3.56
C ALA A 112 -11.12 -10.59 -4.55
N GLU A 113 -12.19 -10.00 -4.05
CA GLU A 113 -13.25 -9.43 -4.86
C GLU A 113 -13.18 -7.90 -4.74
N VAL A 114 -13.06 -7.20 -5.87
CA VAL A 114 -13.06 -5.75 -5.96
C VAL A 114 -14.29 -5.26 -6.72
N THR A 115 -14.98 -4.27 -6.16
CA THR A 115 -16.18 -3.69 -6.79
C THR A 115 -15.81 -2.69 -7.89
N LEU A 116 -16.54 -2.74 -9.00
CA LEU A 116 -16.41 -1.77 -10.10
C LEU A 116 -16.99 -0.39 -9.72
N ALA A 117 -17.86 -0.34 -8.71
CA ALA A 117 -18.50 0.90 -8.27
C ALA A 117 -17.59 1.76 -7.41
N THR A 118 -16.93 1.19 -6.40
CA THR A 118 -16.20 1.97 -5.38
C THR A 118 -14.73 1.57 -5.25
N GLY A 119 -14.31 0.47 -5.88
CA GLY A 119 -12.97 -0.10 -5.69
C GLY A 119 -12.78 -0.67 -4.28
N ALA A 120 -13.86 -0.88 -3.52
CA ALA A 120 -13.79 -1.58 -2.26
C ALA A 120 -13.44 -3.06 -2.49
N VAL A 121 -12.55 -3.59 -1.64
CA VAL A 121 -12.04 -4.96 -1.71
C VAL A 121 -12.56 -5.78 -0.52
N ARG A 122 -12.99 -7.00 -0.78
CA ARG A 122 -13.20 -8.02 0.25
C ARG A 122 -12.46 -9.30 -0.09
N PHE A 123 -12.08 -10.04 0.94
CA PHE A 123 -11.35 -11.28 0.85
C PHE A 123 -12.24 -12.42 1.33
N LEU A 124 -12.22 -13.51 0.57
CA LEU A 124 -13.02 -14.70 0.81
C LEU A 124 -12.10 -15.91 0.93
N ASP A 125 -12.48 -16.83 1.82
CA ASP A 125 -11.86 -18.15 1.93
C ASP A 125 -12.29 -19.07 0.77
N PRO A 126 -11.74 -20.29 0.66
CA PRO A 126 -12.11 -21.24 -0.40
C PRO A 126 -13.57 -21.71 -0.35
N SER A 127 -14.28 -21.54 0.77
CA SER A 127 -15.70 -21.84 0.90
C SER A 127 -16.59 -20.69 0.43
N GLY A 128 -16.01 -19.53 0.11
CA GLY A 128 -16.73 -18.31 -0.26
C GLY A 128 -17.19 -17.48 0.93
N GLN A 129 -16.72 -17.77 2.14
CA GLN A 129 -17.00 -16.97 3.33
C GLN A 129 -16.05 -15.77 3.38
N VAL A 130 -16.60 -14.59 3.71
CA VAL A 130 -15.80 -13.38 3.89
C VAL A 130 -14.94 -13.51 5.15
N ILE A 131 -13.62 -13.30 5.00
CA ILE A 131 -12.64 -13.26 6.09
C ILE A 131 -12.27 -11.81 6.47
N LEU A 132 -12.27 -10.90 5.51
CA LEU A 132 -11.99 -9.48 5.72
C LEU A 132 -12.66 -8.65 4.63
N ALA A 133 -13.34 -7.57 4.98
CA ALA A 133 -13.91 -6.64 4.01
C ALA A 133 -13.47 -5.21 4.33
N GLU A 134 -13.16 -4.42 3.31
CA GLU A 134 -13.07 -2.98 3.47
C GLU A 134 -14.44 -2.41 3.82
N ARG A 135 -14.45 -1.46 4.77
CA ARG A 135 -15.67 -0.75 5.13
C ARG A 135 -16.10 0.16 3.97
N VAL A 136 -17.41 0.27 3.75
CA VAL A 136 -17.96 1.25 2.80
C VAL A 136 -17.50 2.65 3.19
N ASN A 137 -16.91 3.39 2.25
CA ASN A 137 -16.28 4.70 2.50
C ASN A 137 -15.19 4.64 3.60
N GLY A 138 -14.56 3.49 3.80
CA GLY A 138 -13.49 3.30 4.79
C GLY A 138 -12.11 3.75 4.32
N ARG A 139 -11.97 4.14 3.05
CA ARG A 139 -10.73 4.64 2.47
C ARG A 139 -10.72 6.15 2.50
N GLU A 140 -9.59 6.74 2.87
CA GLU A 140 -9.33 8.19 2.72
C GLU A 140 -7.91 8.35 2.16
N ILE A 141 -7.77 9.18 1.13
CA ILE A 141 -6.48 9.56 0.55
C ILE A 141 -6.49 11.08 0.38
N ALA A 142 -5.64 11.78 1.14
CA ALA A 142 -5.60 13.24 1.07
C ALA A 142 -4.17 13.74 0.88
N PRO A 143 -3.94 14.72 -0.02
CA PRO A 143 -2.62 15.26 -0.27
C PRO A 143 -2.08 15.95 0.99
N VAL A 144 -0.78 15.78 1.23
CA VAL A 144 -0.06 16.46 2.31
C VAL A 144 1.30 16.93 1.79
N THR A 145 1.73 18.09 2.26
CA THR A 145 3.05 18.62 1.99
C THR A 145 3.87 18.56 3.28
N ILE A 146 5.03 17.93 3.22
CA ILE A 146 5.96 17.82 4.34
C ILE A 146 7.21 18.62 4.00
N GLU A 147 7.62 19.51 4.91
CA GLU A 147 8.86 20.27 4.79
C GLU A 147 9.95 19.62 5.65
N ASP A 148 11.12 19.42 5.06
CA ASP A 148 12.33 18.95 5.75
C ASP A 148 13.55 19.81 5.36
N GLN A 149 14.74 19.43 5.84
CA GLN A 149 15.98 20.14 5.51
C GLN A 149 16.33 20.16 4.01
N ASN A 150 15.69 19.33 3.19
CA ASN A 150 15.91 19.21 1.75
C ASN A 150 14.81 19.90 0.92
N GLY A 151 13.80 20.49 1.57
CA GLY A 151 12.75 21.28 0.92
C GLY A 151 11.35 20.75 1.16
N SER A 152 10.45 21.05 0.23
CA SER A 152 9.02 20.74 0.31
C SER A 152 8.69 19.52 -0.54
N HIS A 153 8.08 18.50 0.08
CA HIS A 153 7.79 17.21 -0.54
C HIS A 153 6.30 16.93 -0.49
N ARG A 154 5.74 16.45 -1.60
CA ARG A 154 4.33 16.11 -1.72
C ARG A 154 4.12 14.61 -1.49
N TYR A 155 3.21 14.28 -0.60
CA TYR A 155 2.79 12.92 -0.27
C TYR A 155 1.26 12.86 -0.20
N ASN A 156 0.76 11.68 0.15
CA ASN A 156 -0.63 11.48 0.55
C ASN A 156 -0.67 10.91 1.97
N THR A 157 -1.54 11.48 2.80
CA THR A 157 -2.05 10.77 3.98
C THR A 157 -3.00 9.68 3.50
N VAL A 158 -2.95 8.54 4.18
CA VAL A 158 -3.75 7.36 3.82
C VAL A 158 -4.41 6.79 5.07
N ARG A 159 -5.67 6.43 4.94
CA ARG A 159 -6.43 5.68 5.94
C ARG A 159 -7.21 4.59 5.25
N GLN A 160 -7.20 3.40 5.84
CA GLN A 160 -8.08 2.31 5.43
C GLN A 160 -8.74 1.71 6.65
N VAL A 161 -10.07 1.57 6.57
CA VAL A 161 -10.88 0.93 7.60
C VAL A 161 -11.51 -0.34 7.03
N PHE A 162 -11.49 -1.38 7.84
CA PHE A 162 -12.05 -2.69 7.53
C PHE A 162 -13.19 -3.02 8.49
N GLU A 163 -14.05 -3.93 8.09
CA GLU A 163 -15.06 -4.59 8.92
C GLU A 163 -14.56 -5.98 9.29
N PRO A 164 -13.88 -6.13 10.45
CA PRO A 164 -13.45 -7.45 10.92
C PRO A 164 -14.61 -8.25 11.51
N GLY A 165 -14.39 -9.55 11.75
CA GLY A 165 -15.33 -10.36 12.52
C GLY A 165 -15.62 -9.76 13.89
N ALA A 166 -16.83 -9.96 14.42
CA ALA A 166 -17.25 -9.41 15.71
C ALA A 166 -16.32 -9.84 16.86
N ASP A 167 -15.83 -11.09 16.79
CA ASP A 167 -15.00 -11.72 17.82
C ASP A 167 -13.50 -11.76 17.44
N ASP A 168 -13.07 -11.10 16.35
CA ASP A 168 -11.68 -11.15 15.90
C ASP A 168 -10.74 -10.48 16.89
N ALA A 169 -9.78 -11.21 17.47
CA ALA A 169 -8.70 -10.60 18.24
C ALA A 169 -7.52 -10.24 17.34
N PHE A 170 -6.83 -9.14 17.66
CA PHE A 170 -5.71 -8.62 16.87
C PHE A 170 -4.40 -8.68 17.64
N TYR A 171 -3.35 -9.18 16.99
CA TYR A 171 -2.02 -9.39 17.58
C TYR A 171 -0.92 -8.93 16.63
N GLY A 172 0.30 -8.77 17.15
CA GLY A 172 1.46 -8.33 16.38
C GLY A 172 1.73 -6.86 16.62
N LEU A 173 1.75 -6.07 15.54
CA LEU A 173 2.02 -4.62 15.54
C LEU A 173 3.42 -4.20 16.02
N GLY A 174 4.18 -5.10 16.66
CA GLY A 174 5.56 -4.92 17.02
C GLY A 174 5.82 -5.18 18.50
N GLN A 175 6.76 -4.43 19.07
CA GLN A 175 7.08 -4.48 20.50
C GLN A 175 6.66 -3.17 21.15
N HIS A 176 5.63 -3.21 21.99
CA HIS A 176 5.10 -2.02 22.65
C HIS A 176 4.98 -2.23 24.17
N GLN A 177 4.99 -1.12 24.92
CA GLN A 177 5.12 -1.13 26.39
C GLN A 177 3.79 -1.02 27.15
N GLN A 178 2.65 -0.98 26.46
CA GLN A 178 1.34 -0.75 27.11
C GLN A 178 0.75 -2.03 27.75
N GLY A 179 1.43 -3.18 27.63
CA GLY A 179 0.95 -4.45 28.19
C GLY A 179 -0.29 -5.02 27.49
N VAL A 180 -0.62 -4.50 26.30
CA VAL A 180 -1.75 -4.95 25.49
C VAL A 180 -1.34 -6.17 24.67
N ALA A 181 -2.11 -7.25 24.78
CA ALA A 181 -1.93 -8.43 23.93
C ALA A 181 -2.92 -8.44 22.76
N ASN A 182 -4.22 -8.30 23.04
CA ASN A 182 -5.27 -8.19 22.03
C ASN A 182 -5.56 -6.73 21.74
N TYR A 183 -5.29 -6.28 20.52
CA TYR A 183 -5.51 -4.89 20.09
C TYR A 183 -6.95 -4.59 19.67
N ARG A 184 -7.91 -5.52 19.77
CA ARG A 184 -9.33 -5.19 19.53
C ARG A 184 -9.78 -4.07 20.47
N GLY A 185 -10.19 -2.95 19.88
CA GLY A 185 -10.65 -1.78 20.63
C GLY A 185 -9.54 -0.99 21.32
N HIS A 186 -8.28 -1.27 21.00
CA HIS A 186 -7.12 -0.53 21.48
C HIS A 186 -6.44 0.22 20.34
N ASP A 187 -5.82 1.35 20.70
CA ASP A 187 -5.08 2.19 19.78
C ASP A 187 -3.58 1.98 20.00
N VAL A 188 -2.80 1.97 18.91
CA VAL A 188 -1.34 1.97 18.99
C VAL A 188 -0.74 2.77 17.84
N GLU A 189 0.24 3.60 18.18
CA GLU A 189 1.07 4.31 17.21
C GLU A 189 2.31 3.47 16.90
N LEU A 190 2.49 3.17 15.62
CA LEU A 190 3.63 2.45 15.08
C LEU A 190 4.70 3.47 14.69
N ALA A 191 5.52 3.83 15.68
CA ALA A 191 6.70 4.65 15.54
C ALA A 191 7.93 3.89 16.03
N GLN A 192 9.12 4.44 15.77
CA GLN A 192 10.37 3.88 16.29
C GLN A 192 10.84 4.75 17.45
N HIS A 193 10.98 4.16 18.63
CA HIS A 193 11.53 4.80 19.80
C HIS A 193 12.43 3.84 20.57
N ASN A 194 13.23 4.36 21.50
CA ASN A 194 13.87 3.46 22.47
C ASN A 194 12.76 2.66 23.18
N ILE A 195 12.95 1.36 23.37
CA ILE A 195 12.02 0.40 23.97
C ILE A 195 10.67 0.17 23.26
N ASP A 196 10.36 0.86 22.16
CA ASP A 196 9.11 0.73 21.39
C ASP A 196 9.41 0.59 19.88
N VAL A 197 8.96 -0.51 19.27
CA VAL A 197 9.27 -0.88 17.89
C VAL A 197 7.98 -1.17 17.15
N GLY A 198 7.53 -0.25 16.30
CA GLY A 198 6.41 -0.49 15.39
C GLY A 198 6.79 -1.41 14.23
N ILE A 199 6.06 -2.51 14.07
CA ILE A 199 6.12 -3.42 12.91
C ILE A 199 4.71 -3.48 12.32
N PRO A 200 4.46 -2.94 11.12
CA PRO A 200 3.10 -2.76 10.58
C PRO A 200 2.50 -4.06 10.01
N PHE A 201 2.52 -5.13 10.80
CA PHE A 201 1.89 -6.41 10.52
C PHE A 201 0.93 -6.76 11.65
N VAL A 202 -0.34 -6.97 11.31
CA VAL A 202 -1.37 -7.42 12.24
C VAL A 202 -1.84 -8.82 11.87
N ALA A 203 -1.94 -9.70 12.85
CA ALA A 203 -2.55 -11.02 12.74
C ALA A 203 -3.92 -11.02 13.42
N SER A 204 -4.91 -11.62 12.78
CA SER A 204 -6.28 -11.75 13.30
C SER A 204 -6.58 -13.22 13.64
N THR A 205 -7.39 -13.46 14.69
CA THR A 205 -7.99 -14.78 14.92
C THR A 205 -9.01 -15.17 13.87
N GLY A 206 -9.46 -14.22 13.03
CA GLY A 206 -10.29 -14.45 11.86
C GLY A 206 -9.58 -15.19 10.71
N GLY A 207 -8.34 -15.66 10.93
CA GLY A 207 -7.62 -16.51 9.97
C GLY A 207 -6.87 -15.73 8.88
N TYR A 208 -6.61 -14.45 9.08
CA TYR A 208 -5.87 -13.60 8.15
C TYR A 208 -4.79 -12.77 8.86
N GLY A 209 -3.84 -12.27 8.07
CA GLY A 209 -2.90 -11.24 8.47
C GLY A 209 -2.84 -10.14 7.44
N LEU A 210 -2.46 -8.94 7.86
CA LEU A 210 -2.32 -7.77 7.00
C LEU A 210 -0.97 -7.11 7.27
N LEU A 211 -0.16 -6.99 6.21
CA LEU A 211 1.03 -6.15 6.18
C LEU A 211 0.64 -4.79 5.60
N TRP A 212 0.85 -3.73 6.36
CA TRP A 212 0.70 -2.35 5.91
C TRP A 212 2.07 -1.82 5.46
N ASP A 213 2.34 -1.93 4.15
CA ASP A 213 3.61 -1.56 3.50
C ASP A 213 3.76 -0.03 3.40
N ASN A 214 3.96 0.62 4.55
CA ASN A 214 4.13 2.06 4.70
C ASN A 214 5.25 2.34 5.72
N ASN A 215 6.23 3.15 5.33
CA ASN A 215 7.40 3.46 6.15
C ASN A 215 7.23 4.69 7.05
N SER A 216 6.12 5.43 6.91
CA SER A 216 5.81 6.58 7.78
C SER A 216 5.16 6.13 9.09
N ILE A 217 5.08 7.04 10.06
CA ILE A 217 4.36 6.79 11.31
C ILE A 217 2.94 6.34 10.97
N THR A 218 2.56 5.17 11.49
CA THR A 218 1.27 4.53 11.21
C THR A 218 0.48 4.41 12.51
N ARG A 219 -0.85 4.47 12.45
CA ARG A 219 -1.71 4.26 13.62
C ARG A 219 -2.69 3.13 13.37
N PHE A 220 -2.80 2.22 14.33
CA PHE A 220 -3.85 1.22 14.41
C PHE A 220 -4.90 1.68 15.43
N GLY A 221 -6.18 1.61 15.09
CA GLY A 221 -7.27 2.15 15.90
C GLY A 221 -7.61 3.60 15.55
N ASP A 222 -7.58 4.50 16.53
CA ASP A 222 -7.82 5.93 16.35
C ASP A 222 -6.76 6.56 15.42
N PRO A 223 -7.19 7.20 14.30
CA PRO A 223 -6.25 7.81 13.37
C PRO A 223 -5.62 9.11 13.90
N ARG A 224 -6.15 9.68 14.99
CA ARG A 224 -5.73 10.99 15.51
C ARG A 224 -4.47 10.85 16.34
N GLU A 225 -3.65 11.89 16.33
CA GLU A 225 -2.52 11.99 17.25
C GLU A 225 -3.02 12.20 18.69
N TYR A 226 -2.23 11.76 19.66
CA TYR A 226 -2.46 12.11 21.05
C TYR A 226 -2.36 13.62 21.23
N GLY A 227 -3.44 14.22 21.75
CA GLY A 227 -3.54 15.65 22.01
C GLY A 227 -3.33 15.99 23.49
N MET A 228 -3.20 17.28 23.77
CA MET A 228 -3.19 17.80 25.14
C MET A 228 -4.56 17.61 25.80
N LEU A 229 -4.59 17.43 27.14
CA LEU A 229 -5.82 17.15 27.89
C LEU A 229 -6.93 18.18 27.65
N ASP A 230 -6.57 19.46 27.59
CA ASP A 230 -7.48 20.59 27.39
C ASP A 230 -8.13 20.63 26.00
N GLN A 231 -7.59 19.90 25.02
CA GLN A 231 -8.17 19.78 23.68
C GLN A 231 -9.38 18.85 23.65
N ARG A 232 -9.53 17.98 24.66
CA ARG A 232 -10.55 16.92 24.70
C ARG A 232 -11.40 16.94 25.97
N LEU A 233 -10.91 17.56 27.04
CA LEU A 233 -11.52 17.55 28.35
C LEU A 233 -11.68 18.97 28.89
N ILE A 234 -12.72 19.16 29.72
CA ILE A 234 -12.89 20.39 30.48
C ILE A 234 -12.05 20.29 31.76
N LEU A 235 -11.06 21.18 31.90
CA LEU A 235 -10.14 21.16 33.03
C LEU A 235 -10.56 22.13 34.13
N ARG A 236 -10.41 21.69 35.38
CA ARG A 236 -10.63 22.49 36.59
C ARG A 236 -9.45 22.36 37.54
N ASP A 237 -9.08 23.47 38.16
CA ASP A 237 -8.03 23.51 39.18
C ASP A 237 -8.54 22.92 40.52
N ALA A 238 -7.66 22.76 41.50
CA ALA A 238 -7.99 22.21 42.83
C ALA A 238 -9.05 23.03 43.59
N THR A 239 -9.31 24.28 43.17
CA THR A 239 -10.37 25.14 43.72
C THR A 239 -11.68 25.08 42.92
N GLY A 240 -11.71 24.27 41.85
CA GLY A 240 -12.86 24.09 40.96
C GLY A 240 -12.97 25.11 39.83
N ARG A 241 -12.03 26.06 39.68
CA ARG A 241 -12.07 27.07 38.62
C ARG A 241 -11.64 26.46 37.29
N PHE A 242 -12.31 26.87 36.21
CA PHE A 242 -11.97 26.44 34.85
C PHE A 242 -10.64 27.00 34.38
N GLY A 243 -9.99 26.28 33.47
CA GLY A 243 -8.87 26.79 32.66
C GLY A 243 -7.55 26.03 32.82
N GLY A 244 -7.49 25.02 33.68
CA GLY A 244 -6.28 24.18 33.82
C GLY A 244 -6.33 23.26 35.03
N LEU A 245 -5.26 22.48 35.21
CA LEU A 245 -5.02 21.66 36.40
C LEU A 245 -4.08 22.41 37.37
N THR A 246 -4.14 22.08 38.66
CA THR A 246 -3.17 22.60 39.65
C THR A 246 -1.87 21.80 39.57
N ALA A 247 -0.75 22.50 39.43
CA ALA A 247 0.58 21.92 39.63
C ALA A 247 1.07 22.29 41.04
N SER A 248 1.55 21.31 41.79
CA SER A 248 2.03 21.44 43.18
C SER A 248 3.44 20.91 43.34
#